data_AF-A0A924RQQ3-F1
#
_entry.id   AF-A0A924RQQ3-F1
#
_cell.length_a   1.000
_cell.length_b   1.000
_cell.length_c   1.000
_cell.angle_alpha   90.00
_cell.angle_beta   90.00
_cell.angle_gamma   90.00
#
_symmetry.space_group_name_H-M   'P 1'
#
loop_
_entity.id
_entity.type
_entity.pdbx_description
1 polymer ?
#
loop_
_entity_poly.entity_id
_entity_poly.type
_entity_poly.pdbx_seq_one_letter_code
_entity_poly.pdbx_strand_id
1 'polypeptide(L)' 'FNDWRHRAKAQLAEGAGLHEVFVQANGQPARTFPARKPLLRLDRIYVRNAIGHKPVVLPHKPWSHLSDHAPLAAEIEL' A
#
# COMPACT_ATOMS: atom_id res chain seq x y z
N PHE A 1 0.00 10.10 -4.68
CA PHE A 1 -1.16 10.10 -5.60
C PHE A 1 -2.36 9.67 -4.77
N ASN A 2 -3.26 10.57 -4.37
CA ASN A 2 -4.33 10.22 -3.44
C ASN A 2 -5.56 9.73 -4.21
N ASP A 3 -5.71 8.42 -4.34
CA ASP A 3 -6.88 7.80 -4.97
C ASP A 3 -8.06 7.76 -3.99
N TRP A 4 -8.61 8.93 -3.68
CA TRP A 4 -9.75 9.09 -2.77
C TRP A 4 -11.00 8.32 -3.21
N ARG A 5 -11.15 8.05 -4.52
CA ARG A 5 -12.31 7.38 -5.12
C ARG A 5 -12.06 5.90 -5.44
N HIS A 6 -10.89 5.36 -5.10
CA HIS A 6 -10.49 3.98 -5.37
C HIS A 6 -10.55 3.59 -6.87
N ARG A 7 -10.44 4.56 -7.78
CA ARG A 7 -10.57 4.33 -9.25
C ARG A 7 -9.25 3.90 -9.88
N ALA A 8 -8.12 4.28 -9.29
CA ALA A 8 -6.81 3.94 -9.81
C ALA A 8 -6.56 2.43 -9.77
N LYS A 9 -7.18 1.71 -8.83
CA LYS A 9 -7.05 0.24 -8.74
C LYS A 9 -7.45 -0.44 -10.05
N ALA A 10 -8.65 -0.14 -10.59
CA ALA A 10 -9.12 -0.78 -11.81
C ALA A 10 -8.23 -0.40 -13.01
N GLN A 11 -7.89 0.88 -13.14
CA GLN A 11 -7.07 1.36 -14.25
C GLN A 11 -5.65 0.75 -14.24
N LEU A 12 -5.03 0.63 -13.07
CA LEU A 12 -3.67 0.09 -12.94
C LEU A 12 -3.68 -1.44 -13.06
N ALA A 13 -4.66 -2.12 -12.49
CA ALA A 13 -4.76 -3.58 -12.58
C ALA A 13 -5.12 -4.04 -14.00
N GLU A 14 -6.19 -3.49 -14.58
CA GLU A 14 -6.71 -3.94 -15.87
C GLU A 14 -5.96 -3.29 -17.04
N GLY A 15 -5.67 -2.00 -16.95
CA GLY A 15 -5.01 -1.25 -18.02
C GLY A 15 -3.48 -1.41 -18.06
N ALA A 16 -2.88 -1.86 -16.95
CA ALA A 16 -1.43 -1.93 -16.82
C ALA A 16 -0.93 -3.21 -16.12
N GLY A 17 -1.77 -4.23 -15.86
CA GLY A 17 -1.32 -5.49 -15.24
C GLY A 17 -0.56 -5.30 -13.92
N LEU A 18 -0.85 -4.24 -13.17
CA LEU A 18 -0.22 -3.96 -11.88
C LEU A 18 -1.01 -4.58 -10.74
N HIS A 19 -0.32 -5.28 -9.85
CA HIS A 19 -0.91 -5.91 -8.68
C HIS A 19 -0.57 -5.12 -7.42
N GLU A 20 -1.56 -4.86 -6.57
CA GLU A 20 -1.35 -4.15 -5.31
C GLU A 20 -1.00 -5.13 -4.19
N VAL A 21 0.16 -4.92 -3.57
CA VAL A 21 0.78 -5.85 -2.60
C VAL A 21 -0.14 -6.15 -1.41
N PHE A 22 -0.75 -5.13 -0.81
CA PHE A 22 -1.54 -5.31 0.41
C PHE A 22 -2.92 -5.91 0.13
N VAL A 23 -3.52 -5.62 -1.03
CA VAL A 23 -4.75 -6.24 -1.50
C VAL A 23 -4.54 -7.72 -1.76
N GLN A 24 -3.43 -8.12 -2.38
CA GLN A 24 -3.18 -9.54 -2.63
C GLN A 24 -2.92 -10.32 -1.33
N ALA A 25 -2.20 -9.72 -0.37
CA ALA A 25 -1.93 -10.38 0.90
C ALA A 25 -3.11 -10.35 1.89
N ASN A 26 -3.85 -9.24 1.97
CA ASN A 26 -4.82 -8.97 3.05
C ASN A 26 -6.25 -8.71 2.55
N GLY A 27 -6.50 -8.83 1.24
CA GLY A 27 -7.80 -8.56 0.60
C GLY A 27 -8.16 -7.07 0.49
N GLN A 28 -7.41 -6.18 1.13
CA GLN A 28 -7.70 -4.75 1.14
C GLN A 28 -6.44 -3.89 1.22
N PRO A 29 -6.52 -2.66 0.68
CA PRO A 29 -5.60 -1.57 0.97
C PRO A 29 -5.19 -1.39 2.45
N ALA A 30 -3.91 -1.10 2.67
CA ALA A 30 -3.44 -0.61 3.95
C ALA A 30 -4.02 0.79 4.27
N ARG A 31 -4.35 1.01 5.55
CA ARG A 31 -4.65 2.33 6.09
C ARG A 31 -3.36 2.98 6.55
N THR A 32 -3.10 4.19 6.08
CA THR A 32 -1.83 4.87 6.30
C THR A 32 -2.01 6.27 6.88
N PHE A 33 -3.15 6.92 6.66
CA PHE A 33 -3.37 8.30 7.09
C PHE A 33 -4.57 8.43 8.05
N PRO A 34 -4.48 9.28 9.09
CA PRO A 34 -3.26 9.89 9.63
C PRO A 34 -2.38 8.85 10.35
N ALA A 35 -1.06 9.04 10.35
CA ALA A 35 -0.10 8.06 10.89
C ALA A 35 -0.37 7.68 12.35
N ARG A 36 -0.83 8.64 13.16
CA ARG A 36 -1.15 8.43 14.58
C ARG A 36 -2.37 7.52 14.80
N LYS A 37 -3.33 7.53 13.87
CA LYS A 37 -4.53 6.68 13.89
C LYS A 37 -4.92 6.36 12.44
N PRO A 38 -4.34 5.32 11.82
CA PRO A 38 -4.52 5.07 10.41
C PRO A 38 -5.98 4.69 10.09
N LEU A 39 -6.68 5.56 9.37
CA LEU A 39 -8.10 5.42 9.02
C LEU A 39 -8.32 5.38 7.51
N LEU A 40 -7.59 6.22 6.78
CA LEU A 40 -7.67 6.42 5.34
C LEU A 40 -6.57 5.64 4.61
N ARG A 41 -6.86 5.22 3.37
CA ARG A 41 -6.05 4.31 2.55
C ARG A 41 -5.40 5.05 1.40
N LEU A 42 -4.48 5.95 1.71
CA LEU A 42 -3.95 6.90 0.74
C LEU A 42 -2.72 6.39 -0.01
N ASP A 43 -1.97 5.46 0.58
CA ASP A 43 -0.76 4.90 -0.02
C ASP A 43 -0.97 3.47 -0.54
N ARG A 44 -0.22 3.11 -1.59
CA ARG A 44 -0.30 1.83 -2.31
C ARG A 44 1.09 1.43 -2.78
N ILE A 45 1.39 0.12 -2.80
CA ILE A 45 2.55 -0.43 -3.50
C ILE A 45 2.02 -1.34 -4.61
N TYR A 46 2.35 -1.00 -5.86
CA TYR A 46 1.99 -1.79 -7.03
C TYR A 46 3.22 -2.44 -7.63
N VAL A 47 3.09 -3.71 -8.03
CA VAL A 47 4.16 -4.50 -8.65
C VAL A 47 3.67 -5.13 -9.95
N ARG A 48 4.61 -5.37 -10.88
CA ARG A 48 4.37 -6.10 -12.13
C ARG A 48 5.52 -7.08 -12.33
N ASN A 49 5.21 -8.29 -12.79
CA ASN A 49 6.21 -9.31 -13.11
C ASN A 49 7.12 -9.70 -11.93
N ALA A 50 6.68 -9.50 -10.68
CA ALA A 50 7.37 -10.05 -9.52
C ALA A 50 7.02 -11.53 -9.38
N ILE A 51 8.02 -12.38 -9.15
CA ILE A 51 7.83 -13.82 -8.88
C ILE A 51 7.02 -13.99 -7.59
N GLY A 52 7.32 -13.15 -6.60
CA GLY A 52 6.66 -13.12 -5.31
C GLY A 52 6.73 -11.74 -4.68
N HIS A 53 5.79 -11.44 -3.78
CA HIS A 53 5.87 -10.27 -2.93
C HIS A 53 5.06 -10.45 -1.66
N LYS A 54 5.47 -9.75 -0.59
CA LYS A 54 4.74 -9.75 0.67
C LYS A 54 4.87 -8.39 1.37
N PRO A 55 3.80 -7.91 2.04
CA PRO A 55 3.89 -6.72 2.87
C PRO A 55 4.80 -6.96 4.08
N VAL A 56 5.51 -5.92 4.50
CA VAL A 56 6.33 -5.90 5.72
C VAL A 56 5.64 -5.06 6.78
N VAL A 57 5.47 -5.63 7.97
CA VAL A 57 4.89 -4.92 9.11
C VAL A 57 5.95 -4.03 9.74
N LEU A 58 5.72 -2.72 9.71
CA LEU A 58 6.56 -1.75 10.39
C LEU A 58 5.91 -1.31 11.71
N PRO A 59 6.72 -1.05 12.76
CA PRO A 59 6.19 -0.59 14.04
C PRO A 59 5.53 0.79 13.89
N HIS A 60 4.61 1.13 14.78
CA HIS A 60 3.91 2.43 14.75
C HIS A 60 4.82 3.62 15.10
N LYS A 61 5.80 3.40 15.99
CA LYS A 61 6.82 4.39 16.36
C LYS A 61 8.18 3.97 15.79
N PRO A 62 9.05 4.93 15.42
CA PRO A 62 8.91 6.39 15.58
C PRO A 62 8.05 7.06 14.50
N TRP A 63 7.64 6.33 13.46
CA TRP A 63 7.08 6.87 12.22
C TRP A 63 5.86 7.77 12.39
N SER A 64 4.98 7.45 13.35
CA SER A 64 3.81 8.28 13.68
C SER A 64 4.13 9.70 14.19
N HIS A 65 5.40 9.99 14.50
CA HIS A 65 5.90 11.31 14.87
C HIS A 65 6.77 11.95 13.78
N LEU A 66 7.20 11.18 12.79
CA LEU A 66 8.08 11.65 11.71
C LEU A 66 7.30 12.02 10.44
N SER A 67 6.10 11.48 10.26
CA SER A 67 5.23 11.71 9.12
C SER A 67 3.77 11.72 9.55
N ASP A 68 2.92 12.38 8.77
CA ASP A 68 1.47 12.29 8.85
C ASP A 68 0.92 11.05 8.13
N HIS A 69 1.75 10.29 7.42
CA HIS A 69 1.46 8.97 6.84
C HIS A 69 2.26 7.85 7.52
N ALA A 70 1.59 6.74 7.85
CA ALA A 70 2.25 5.51 8.31
C ALA A 70 2.94 4.82 7.12
N PRO A 71 4.18 4.33 7.31
CA PRO A 71 4.96 3.78 6.22
C PRO A 71 4.40 2.44 5.73
N LEU A 72 4.52 2.21 4.43
CA LEU A 72 4.32 0.89 3.81
C LEU A 72 5.67 0.35 3.36
N ALA A 73 5.88 -0.94 3.56
CA ALA A 73 7.03 -1.66 3.05
C ALA A 73 6.58 -3.00 2.45
N ALA A 74 7.35 -3.49 1.48
CA ALA A 74 7.13 -4.77 0.83
C ALA A 74 8.47 -5.40 0.47
N GLU A 75 8.57 -6.72 0.64
CA GLU A 75 9.66 -7.52 0.07
C GLU A 75 9.21 -8.03 -1.30
N ILE A 76 10.09 -7.92 -2.30
CA ILE A 76 9.86 -8.31 -3.69
C ILE A 76 10.88 -9.38 -4.09
N GLU A 77 10.40 -10.44 -4.72
CA GLU A 77 11.21 -11.46 -5.38
C GLU A 77 11.11 -11.28 -6.90
N LEU A 78 12.27 -11.28 -7.58
CA LEU A 78 12.43 -10.95 -9.00
C LEU A 78 12.88 -12.16 -9.82
#